data_AF-B2FRF1-F1
#
_entry.id   AF-B2FRF1-F1
#
_cell.length_a   1.000
_cell.length_b   1.000
_cell.length_c   1.000
_cell.angle_alpha   90.00
_cell.angle_beta   90.00
_cell.angle_gamma   90.00
#
_symmetry.space_group_name_H-M   'P 1'
#
loop_
_entity.id
_entity.type
_entity.pdbx_description
1 polymer ?
#
loop_
_entity_poly.entity_id
_entity_poly.type
_entity_poly.pdbx_seq_one_letter_code
_entity_poly.pdbx_strand_id
1 'polypeptide(L)'
;MRDDKDPGTLELTLPRKRGRPPKFGYAMSDAQRAARYRARRAGQANHADVRSCSDMVLLDKIRAAVSARDTELAGFLVHVLWQRYPLQLK
;
A
#
# COMPACT_ATOMS: atom_id res chain seq x y z
N MET A 1 14.37 54.94 8.73
CA MET A 1 15.81 54.76 9.00
C MET A 1 15.90 53.51 9.86
N ARG A 2 16.57 52.45 9.39
CA ARG A 2 16.74 51.19 10.16
C ARG A 2 17.79 51.45 11.25
N ASP A 3 17.57 50.94 12.45
CA ASP A 3 18.42 51.17 13.63
C ASP A 3 19.76 50.43 13.48
N ASP A 4 20.89 51.12 13.63
CA ASP A 4 22.26 50.60 13.43
C ASP A 4 22.65 49.53 14.47
N LYS A 5 21.81 49.32 15.49
CA LYS A 5 22.00 48.34 16.57
C LYS A 5 21.09 47.13 16.49
N ASP A 6 20.33 46.93 15.42
CA ASP A 6 19.57 45.69 15.24
C ASP A 6 20.53 44.58 14.79
N PRO A 7 20.95 43.65 15.67
CA PRO A 7 21.86 42.58 15.31
C PRO A 7 21.01 41.56 14.56
N GLY A 8 20.77 41.86 13.28
CA GLY A 8 19.82 41.16 12.43
C GLY A 8 19.92 39.66 12.70
N THR A 9 18.80 39.10 13.15
CA THR A 9 18.60 37.68 13.47
C THR A 9 19.59 36.86 12.66
N LEU A 10 20.65 36.38 13.31
CA LEU A 10 21.64 35.53 12.67
C LEU A 10 20.85 34.35 12.12
N GLU A 11 20.70 34.29 10.80
CA GLU A 11 20.13 33.17 10.05
C GLU A 11 21.06 31.98 10.29
N LEU A 12 20.89 31.32 11.44
CA LEU A 12 21.61 30.12 11.79
C LEU A 12 21.23 29.07 10.75
N THR A 13 22.17 28.72 9.88
CA THR A 13 22.03 27.61 8.93
C THR A 13 22.06 26.30 9.70
N LEU A 14 20.96 25.98 10.37
CA LEU A 14 20.82 24.77 11.17
C LEU A 14 20.83 23.55 10.22
N PRO A 15 21.60 22.49 10.54
CA PRO A 15 21.55 21.25 9.79
C PRO A 15 20.13 20.68 9.84
N ARG A 16 19.54 20.44 8.66
CA ARG A 16 18.18 19.90 8.55
C ARG A 16 18.10 18.58 9.31
N LYS A 17 17.05 18.43 10.13
CA LYS A 17 16.77 17.20 10.88
C LYS A 17 16.82 16.00 9.93
N ARG A 18 17.68 15.03 10.20
CA ARG A 18 17.78 13.80 9.38
C ARG A 18 16.40 13.16 9.33
N GLY A 19 15.86 13.04 8.12
CA GLY A 19 14.55 12.42 7.89
C GLY A 19 14.56 10.93 8.27
N ARG A 20 13.38 10.31 8.22
CA ARG A 20 13.26 8.87 8.41
C ARG A 20 14.13 8.16 7.37
N PRO A 21 14.97 7.18 7.77
CA PRO A 21 15.69 6.36 6.81
C PRO A 21 14.73 5.74 5.79
N PRO A 22 15.12 5.67 4.51
CA PRO A 22 14.26 5.11 3.48
C PRO A 22 13.99 3.62 3.74
N LYS A 23 12.73 3.19 3.53
CA LYS A 23 12.26 1.82 3.81
C LYS A 23 13.11 0.70 3.16
N PHE A 24 13.80 1.00 2.07
CA PHE A 24 14.55 0.01 1.27
C PHE A 24 16.05 0.33 1.17
N GLY A 25 16.59 1.17 2.07
CA GLY A 25 18.01 1.56 2.03
C GLY A 25 18.35 2.63 0.99
N TYR A 26 17.41 2.99 0.11
CA TYR A 26 17.53 4.11 -0.83
C TYR A 26 16.19 4.84 -1.00
N ALA A 27 16.25 6.15 -1.26
CA ALA A 27 15.06 6.96 -1.49
C ALA A 27 14.42 6.58 -2.83
N MET A 28 13.13 6.22 -2.82
CA MET A 28 12.35 6.02 -4.03
C MET A 28 11.45 7.23 -4.27
N SER A 29 11.43 7.70 -5.51
CA SER A 29 10.44 8.68 -5.94
C SER A 29 9.03 8.08 -5.91
N ASP A 30 8.01 8.93 -5.85
CA ASP A 30 6.62 8.47 -5.85
C ASP A 30 6.26 7.71 -7.13
N ALA A 31 6.82 8.12 -8.27
CA ALA A 31 6.67 7.41 -9.54
C ALA A 31 7.26 5.99 -9.48
N GLN A 32 8.47 5.83 -8.93
CA GLN A 32 9.09 4.51 -8.74
C GLN A 32 8.29 3.62 -7.79
N ARG A 33 7.74 4.21 -6.71
CA ARG A 33 6.88 3.50 -5.76
C ARG A 33 5.60 3.01 -6.43
N ALA A 34 4.96 3.86 -7.23
CA ALA A 34 3.77 3.52 -7.99
C ALA A 34 4.05 2.45 -9.05
N ALA A 35 5.17 2.55 -9.78
CA ALA A 35 5.58 1.56 -10.78
C ALA A 35 5.79 0.17 -10.13
N ARG A 36 6.51 0.11 -9.00
CA ARG A 36 6.69 -1.13 -8.24
C ARG A 36 5.39 -1.70 -7.71
N TYR A 37 4.49 -0.85 -7.19
CA TYR A 37 3.17 -1.28 -6.75
C TYR A 37 2.37 -1.91 -7.90
N ARG A 38 2.33 -1.26 -9.07
CA ARG A 38 1.64 -1.79 -10.26
C ARG A 38 2.28 -3.09 -10.76
N ALA A 39 3.60 -3.17 -10.84
CA ALA A 39 4.31 -4.38 -11.26
C ALA A 39 4.03 -5.56 -10.32
N ARG A 40 4.09 -5.33 -9.00
CA ARG A 40 3.72 -6.34 -8.00
C ARG A 40 2.27 -6.77 -8.15
N ARG A 41 1.36 -5.82 -8.39
CA ARG A 41 -0.08 -6.08 -8.57
C ARG A 41 -0.37 -6.88 -9.85
N ALA A 42 0.32 -6.61 -10.95
CA ALA A 42 0.20 -7.37 -12.19
C ALA A 42 0.64 -8.83 -12.02
N GLY A 43 1.76 -9.09 -11.34
CA GLY A 43 2.23 -10.45 -11.07
C GLY A 43 1.30 -11.26 -10.16
N GLN A 44 0.54 -10.59 -9.31
CA GLN A 44 -0.41 -11.21 -8.38
C GLN A 44 -1.76 -11.56 -9.03
N ALA A 45 -2.10 -11.00 -10.19
CA ALA A 45 -3.36 -11.31 -10.88
C ALA A 45 -3.43 -12.79 -11.34
N ASN A 46 -2.26 -13.37 -11.66
CA ASN A 46 -2.12 -14.73 -12.21
C ASN A 46 -1.99 -15.82 -11.13
N HIS A 47 -2.32 -15.55 -9.86
CA HIS A 47 -2.32 -16.62 -8.85
C HIS A 47 -3.33 -17.71 -9.24
N ALA A 48 -2.79 -18.88 -9.62
CA ALA A 48 -3.55 -20.06 -10.02
C ALA A 48 -4.26 -20.71 -8.83
N ASP A 49 -3.61 -20.72 -7.66
CA ASP A 49 -4.22 -21.20 -6.43
C ASP A 49 -4.78 -20.05 -5.58
N VAL A 50 -6.09 -20.06 -5.42
CA VAL A 50 -6.82 -19.06 -4.64
C VAL A 50 -6.59 -19.26 -3.14
N ARG A 51 -6.29 -20.49 -2.69
CA ARG A 51 -6.08 -20.79 -1.26
C ARG A 51 -4.76 -20.24 -0.72
N SER A 52 -3.73 -20.09 -1.56
CA SER A 52 -2.43 -19.54 -1.19
C SER A 52 -2.21 -18.08 -1.58
N CYS A 53 -3.14 -17.45 -2.32
CA CYS A 53 -2.98 -16.05 -2.73
C CYS A 53 -3.13 -15.07 -1.55
N SER A 54 -2.58 -13.86 -1.66
CA SER A 54 -2.73 -12.84 -0.61
C SER A 54 -4.19 -12.38 -0.48
N ASP A 55 -4.60 -11.90 0.70
CA ASP A 55 -5.98 -11.45 0.94
C ASP A 55 -6.40 -10.33 -0.01
N MET A 56 -5.48 -9.43 -0.36
CA MET A 56 -5.74 -8.38 -1.34
C MET A 56 -6.13 -8.95 -2.71
N VAL A 57 -5.46 -10.03 -3.15
CA VAL A 57 -5.77 -10.72 -4.41
C VAL A 57 -7.10 -11.44 -4.33
N LEU A 58 -7.37 -12.11 -3.20
CA LEU A 58 -8.63 -12.80 -2.96
C LEU A 58 -9.81 -11.82 -3.02
N LEU A 59 -9.71 -10.66 -2.36
CA LEU A 59 -10.73 -9.61 -2.39
C LEU A 59 -10.92 -9.01 -3.80
N ASP A 60 -9.82 -8.78 -4.53
CA ASP A 60 -9.90 -8.31 -5.91
C ASP A 60 -10.61 -9.34 -6.82
N LYS A 61 -10.35 -10.64 -6.63
CA LYS A 61 -11.05 -11.73 -7.34
C LYS A 61 -12.53 -11.81 -6.96
N ILE A 62 -12.88 -11.64 -5.68
CA ILE A 62 -14.28 -11.56 -5.23
C ILE A 62 -14.99 -10.39 -5.93
N ARG A 63 -14.40 -9.20 -5.92
CA ARG A 63 -14.96 -8.02 -6.61
C ARG A 63 -15.16 -8.28 -8.10
N ALA A 64 -14.20 -8.94 -8.76
CA ALA A 64 -14.30 -9.27 -10.18
C ALA A 64 -15.45 -10.26 -10.45
N ALA A 65 -15.57 -11.33 -9.66
CA ALA A 65 -16.66 -12.31 -9.79
C ALA A 65 -18.05 -11.66 -9.58
N VAL A 66 -18.19 -10.79 -8.58
CA VAL A 66 -19.43 -10.03 -8.33
C VAL A 66 -19.75 -9.11 -9.51
N SER A 67 -18.74 -8.42 -10.05
CA SER A 67 -18.92 -7.52 -11.21
C SER A 67 -19.32 -8.28 -12.47
N ALA A 68 -18.80 -9.49 -12.64
CA ALA A 68 -19.16 -10.42 -13.72
C ALA A 68 -20.51 -11.13 -13.50
N ARG A 69 -21.14 -10.94 -12.34
CA ARG A 69 -22.37 -11.64 -11.90
C ARG A 69 -22.22 -13.16 -11.84
N ASP A 70 -21.00 -13.65 -11.62
CA ASP A 70 -20.73 -15.07 -11.39
C ASP A 70 -20.93 -15.39 -9.90
N THR A 71 -22.13 -15.84 -9.56
CA THR A 71 -22.53 -16.11 -8.19
C THR A 71 -21.84 -17.33 -7.60
N GLU A 72 -21.56 -18.35 -8.42
CA GLU A 72 -20.88 -19.58 -7.97
C GLU A 72 -19.44 -19.29 -7.60
N LEU A 73 -18.70 -18.62 -8.48
CA LEU A 73 -17.32 -18.23 -8.20
C LEU A 73 -17.24 -17.27 -7.02
N ALA A 74 -18.14 -16.27 -6.95
CA ALA A 74 -18.18 -15.35 -5.82
C ALA A 74 -18.40 -16.10 -4.49
N GLY A 75 -19.34 -17.04 -4.45
CA GLY A 75 -19.60 -17.87 -3.27
C GLY A 75 -18.41 -18.72 -2.86
N PHE A 76 -17.75 -19.38 -3.81
CA PHE A 76 -16.53 -20.15 -3.56
C PHE A 76 -15.41 -19.28 -2.97
N LEU A 77 -15.14 -18.12 -3.57
CA LEU A 77 -14.08 -17.22 -3.13
C LEU A 77 -14.37 -16.64 -1.72
N VAL A 78 -15.63 -16.31 -1.43
CA VAL A 78 -16.06 -15.87 -0.09
C VAL A 78 -15.91 -16.99 0.93
N HIS A 79 -16.21 -18.24 0.56
CA HIS A 79 -15.97 -19.39 1.44
C HIS A 79 -14.48 -19.55 1.78
N VAL A 80 -13.59 -19.39 0.80
CA VAL A 80 -12.13 -19.40 1.04
C VAL A 80 -11.72 -18.30 2.01
N LEU A 81 -12.31 -17.10 1.91
CA LEU A 81 -12.05 -16.01 2.87
C LEU A 81 -12.54 -16.35 4.28
N TRP A 82 -13.74 -16.94 4.39
CA TRP A 82 -14.31 -17.38 5.67
C TRP A 82 -13.45 -18.47 6.35
N GLN A 83 -12.90 -19.41 5.58
CA GLN A 83 -11.98 -20.42 6.13
C GLN A 83 -10.71 -19.79 6.75
N ARG A 84 -10.23 -18.66 6.20
CA ARG A 84 -9.07 -17.93 6.76
C ARG A 84 -9.42 -17.17 8.03
N TYR A 85 -10.64 -16.63 8.09
CA TYR A 85 -11.11 -15.77 9.18
C TYR A 85 -12.48 -16.23 9.66
N PRO A 86 -12.57 -17.38 10.36
CA PRO A 86 -13.84 -17.89 10.83
C PRO A 86 -14.44 -16.90 11.84
N LEU A 87 -15.65 -16.44 11.55
CA LEU A 87 -16.40 -15.57 12.43
C LEU A 87 -16.76 -16.33 13.72
N GLN A 88 -16.09 -15.99 14.82
CA GLN A 88 -16.50 -16.43 16.15
C GLN A 88 -17.54 -15.44 16.67
N LEU A 89 -18.81 -15.69 16.37
CA LEU A 89 -19.90 -14.99 17.01
C LEU A 89 -19.97 -15.49 18.47
N LYS A 90 -19.76 -14.57 19.42
CA LYS A 90 -19.96 -14.82 20.85
C LYS A 90 -21.42 -14.60 21.22
#